data_AF-A0A960VWI1-F1
#
_entry.id   AF-A0A960VWI1-F1
#
_cell.length_a   1.000
_cell.length_b   1.000
_cell.length_c   1.000
_cell.angle_alpha   90.00
_cell.angle_beta   90.00
_cell.angle_gamma   90.00
#
_symmetry.space_group_name_H-M   'P 1'
#
loop_
_entity.id
_entity.type
_entity.pdbx_description
1 polymer ?
#
loop_
_entity_poly.entity_id
_entity_poly.type
_entity_poly.pdbx_seq_one_letter_code
_entity_poly.pdbx_strand_id
1 'polypeptide(L)'
;MTSHKAVSSCILCDNNCGIEIHVENREFKSFKGYKAHPASEGYVCQKPGRLNYYQNHSQRLTSPLKRQSDGSFKEISWDQRRSYNANHIIRNPEWRKSDKNGALQIHPKDGEKYGLTDGAKAVCETPFGKADVTIEYVDSAFVGFVSLPHGYGMTYSEGGIGLEESGRNK
;
A
#
# COMPACT_ATOMS: atom_id res chain seq x y z
N MET A 1 22.60 10.10 -0.94
CA MET A 1 21.57 10.54 0.02
C MET A 1 20.37 11.01 -0.78
N THR A 2 19.21 10.38 -0.61
CA THR A 2 17.99 10.72 -1.34
C THR A 2 17.14 11.68 -0.52
N SER A 3 16.92 12.89 -1.05
CA SER A 3 16.06 13.91 -0.47
C SER A 3 15.04 14.29 -1.52
N HIS A 4 13.75 14.16 -1.21
CA HIS A 4 12.68 14.48 -2.16
C HIS A 4 11.39 14.87 -1.42
N LYS A 5 10.48 15.51 -2.14
CA LYS A 5 9.12 15.73 -1.69
C LYS A 5 8.24 14.62 -2.22
N ALA A 6 7.37 14.09 -1.37
CA ALA A 6 6.34 13.13 -1.73
C ALA A 6 4.98 13.69 -1.37
N VAL A 7 3.98 13.46 -2.22
CA VAL A 7 2.58 13.75 -1.92
C VAL A 7 1.91 12.44 -1.54
N SER A 8 1.14 12.46 -0.45
CA SER A 8 0.41 11.29 0.04
C SER A 8 -0.84 11.72 0.82
N SER A 9 -1.59 10.74 1.31
CA SER A 9 -2.71 10.94 2.22
C SER A 9 -2.28 10.62 3.66
N CYS A 10 -2.75 11.41 4.62
CA CYS A 10 -2.56 11.14 6.04
C CYS A 10 -3.37 9.91 6.47
N ILE A 11 -2.74 8.96 7.16
CA ILE A 11 -3.37 7.70 7.59
C ILE A 11 -3.80 7.66 9.07
N LEU A 12 -3.82 8.80 9.76
CA LEU A 12 -4.05 8.85 11.22
C LEU A 12 -5.51 8.95 11.63
N CYS A 13 -6.39 9.39 10.74
CA CYS A 13 -7.84 9.34 10.89
C CYS A 13 -8.48 9.10 9.53
N ASP A 14 -9.78 8.87 9.54
CA ASP A 14 -10.63 8.60 8.40
C ASP A 14 -10.71 9.73 7.36
N ASN A 15 -10.43 10.98 7.76
CA ASN A 15 -10.48 12.12 6.82
C ASN A 15 -9.45 12.08 5.68
N ASN A 16 -8.37 11.28 5.81
CA ASN A 16 -7.36 11.09 4.77
C ASN A 16 -6.81 12.38 4.11
N CYS A 17 -6.63 13.47 4.87
CA CYS A 17 -6.16 14.75 4.34
C CYS A 17 -4.87 14.62 3.51
N GLY A 18 -4.75 15.36 2.42
CA GLY A 18 -3.55 15.39 1.59
C GLY A 18 -2.38 16.08 2.29
N ILE A 19 -1.21 15.45 2.22
CA ILE A 19 0.03 15.92 2.81
C ILE A 19 1.17 15.90 1.79
N GLU A 20 1.97 16.97 1.77
CA GLU A 20 3.30 17.00 1.18
C GLU A 20 4.31 16.70 2.29
N ILE A 21 5.14 15.68 2.06
CA ILE A 21 6.13 15.17 3.01
C ILE A 21 7.52 15.47 2.43
N HIS A 22 8.39 16.08 3.22
CA HIS A 22 9.81 16.11 2.89
C HIS A 22 10.47 14.85 3.46
N VAL A 23 10.94 13.99 2.56
CA VAL A 23 11.60 12.72 2.90
C VAL A 23 13.09 12.86 2.65
N GLU A 24 13.89 12.52 3.65
CA GLU A 24 15.34 12.53 3.56
C GLU A 24 15.90 11.30 4.25
N ASN A 25 16.70 10.49 3.54
CA ASN A 25 17.33 9.28 4.10
C ASN A 25 16.34 8.33 4.79
N ARG A 26 15.15 8.15 4.19
CA ARG A 26 14.01 7.35 4.70
C ARG A 26 13.35 7.89 5.98
N GLU A 27 13.70 9.08 6.42
CA GLU A 27 13.05 9.80 7.52
C GLU A 27 12.12 10.87 6.97
N PHE A 28 10.97 11.07 7.62
CA PHE A 28 10.07 12.17 7.35
C PHE A 28 10.52 13.41 8.14
N LYS A 29 11.00 14.43 7.44
CA LYS A 29 11.56 15.65 8.04
C LYS A 29 10.51 16.71 8.32
N SER A 30 9.54 16.86 7.44
CA SER A 30 8.45 17.83 7.63
C SER A 30 7.19 17.43 6.86
N PHE A 31 6.07 17.98 7.30
CA PHE A 31 4.74 17.78 6.74
C PHE A 31 4.10 19.13 6.46
N LYS A 32 3.48 19.27 5.30
CA LYS A 32 2.63 20.40 4.93
C LYS A 32 1.33 19.88 4.33
N GLY A 33 0.25 20.63 4.43
CA GLY A 33 -0.97 20.26 3.73
C GLY A 33 -0.77 20.39 2.21
N TYR A 34 -1.23 19.39 1.46
CA TYR A 34 -1.16 19.41 0.01
C TYR A 34 -2.31 20.23 -0.57
N LYS A 35 -2.00 21.40 -1.15
CA LYS A 35 -2.99 22.38 -1.60
C LYS A 35 -3.95 21.86 -2.68
N ALA A 36 -3.47 20.98 -3.56
CA ALA A 36 -4.28 20.42 -4.62
C ALA A 36 -5.07 19.17 -4.21
N HIS A 37 -5.07 18.81 -2.91
CA HIS A 37 -5.91 17.70 -2.44
C HIS A 37 -7.38 18.09 -2.50
N PRO A 38 -8.25 17.29 -3.15
CA PRO A 38 -9.64 17.69 -3.45
C PRO A 38 -10.50 17.92 -2.21
N ALA A 39 -10.27 17.16 -1.13
CA ALA A 39 -11.07 17.31 0.10
C ALA A 39 -10.48 18.29 1.12
N SER A 40 -9.16 18.27 1.36
CA SER A 40 -8.53 19.05 2.42
C SER A 40 -7.98 20.39 1.95
N GLU A 41 -7.78 20.62 0.65
CA GLU A 41 -7.38 21.91 0.06
C GLU A 41 -6.17 22.58 0.74
N GLY A 42 -5.22 21.77 1.22
CA GLY A 42 -4.03 22.24 1.95
C GLY A 42 -4.20 22.43 3.46
N TYR A 43 -5.39 22.19 4.01
CA TYR A 43 -5.55 22.04 5.46
C TYR A 43 -4.87 20.77 5.96
N VAL A 44 -4.15 20.89 7.08
CA VAL A 44 -3.60 19.76 7.82
C VAL A 44 -3.63 20.06 9.32
N CYS A 45 -4.07 19.11 10.13
CA CYS A 45 -4.06 19.24 11.59
C CYS A 45 -2.67 18.94 12.19
N GLN A 46 -2.52 18.95 13.52
CA GLN A 46 -1.22 18.66 14.16
C GLN A 46 -0.78 17.18 14.10
N LYS A 47 -1.69 16.24 13.82
CA LYS A 47 -1.42 14.79 13.93
C LYS A 47 -0.22 14.32 13.08
N PRO A 48 -0.08 14.75 11.80
CA PRO A 48 1.03 14.30 10.95
C PRO A 48 2.41 14.67 11.48
N GLY A 49 2.53 15.69 12.34
CA GLY A 49 3.81 16.14 12.89
C GLY A 49 4.58 15.06 13.66
N ARG A 50 3.92 13.96 14.06
CA ARG A 50 4.58 12.81 14.72
C ARG A 50 4.66 11.54 13.89
N LEU A 51 4.29 11.58 12.59
CA LEU A 51 4.33 10.39 11.73
C LEU A 51 5.73 9.75 11.66
N ASN A 52 6.79 10.55 11.67
CA ASN A 52 8.16 10.01 11.69
C ASN A 52 8.44 9.18 12.94
N TYR A 53 8.00 9.68 14.11
CA TYR A 53 8.17 8.98 15.38
C TYR A 53 7.41 7.65 15.40
N TYR A 54 6.19 7.60 14.87
CA TYR A 54 5.42 6.35 14.80
C TYR A 54 6.02 5.36 13.79
N GLN A 55 6.45 5.86 12.63
CA GLN A 55 7.05 5.04 11.59
C GLN A 55 8.41 4.46 12.02
N ASN A 56 9.20 5.21 12.81
CA ASN A 56 10.55 4.80 13.22
C ASN A 56 10.65 4.53 14.72
N HIS A 57 9.51 4.19 15.36
CA HIS A 57 9.49 3.87 16.78
C HIS A 57 10.35 2.63 17.09
N SER A 58 11.06 2.64 18.22
CA SER A 58 11.93 1.52 18.63
C SER A 58 11.18 0.21 18.84
N GLN A 59 9.88 0.27 19.16
CA GLN A 59 9.02 -0.90 19.32
C GLN A 59 8.27 -1.29 18.04
N ARG A 60 8.60 -0.70 16.88
CA ARG A 60 7.97 -1.08 15.62
C ARG A 60 8.32 -2.52 15.29
N LEU A 61 7.29 -3.32 15.02
CA LEU A 61 7.48 -4.68 14.52
C LEU A 61 8.07 -4.64 13.11
N THR A 62 9.24 -5.26 12.95
CA THR A 62 9.97 -5.40 11.68
C THR A 62 9.82 -6.78 11.06
N SER A 63 9.41 -7.77 11.85
CA SER A 63 9.23 -9.17 11.45
C SER A 63 7.89 -9.74 11.95
N PRO A 64 7.34 -10.78 11.29
CA PRO A 64 6.16 -11.47 11.77
C PRO A 64 6.43 -12.23 13.08
N LEU A 65 5.46 -12.21 13.99
CA LEU A 65 5.53 -12.93 15.25
C LEU A 65 4.45 -14.02 15.32
N LYS A 66 4.82 -15.23 15.73
CA LYS A 66 3.92 -16.36 15.97
C LYS A 66 3.72 -16.57 17.46
N ARG A 67 2.46 -16.63 17.89
CA ARG A 67 2.09 -16.98 19.26
C ARG A 67 2.40 -18.46 19.53
N GLN A 68 3.07 -18.73 20.64
CA GLN A 68 3.43 -20.06 21.12
C GLN A 68 2.33 -20.63 22.04
N SER A 69 2.42 -21.93 22.36
CA SER A 69 1.45 -22.60 23.23
C SER A 69 1.40 -22.04 24.66
N ASP A 70 2.52 -21.50 25.15
CA ASP A 70 2.64 -20.84 26.45
C ASP A 70 2.17 -19.36 26.45
N GLY A 71 1.71 -18.86 25.29
CA GLY A 71 1.25 -17.48 25.12
C GLY A 71 2.32 -16.46 24.74
N SER A 72 3.61 -16.85 24.71
CA SER A 72 4.71 -16.01 24.24
C SER A 72 4.67 -15.80 22.71
N PHE A 73 5.49 -14.88 22.20
CA PHE A 73 5.64 -14.64 20.76
C PHE A 73 7.06 -14.91 20.31
N LYS A 74 7.21 -15.64 19.19
CA LYS A 74 8.50 -15.90 18.55
C LYS A 74 8.51 -15.35 17.13
N GLU A 75 9.61 -14.74 16.74
CA GLU A 75 9.83 -14.31 15.34
C GLU A 75 9.85 -15.51 14.40
N ILE A 76 9.21 -15.36 13.24
CA ILE A 76 9.19 -16.33 12.15
C ILE A 76 9.52 -15.64 10.83
N SER A 77 9.94 -16.41 9.82
CA SER A 77 10.17 -15.83 8.49
C SER A 77 8.84 -15.39 7.84
N TRP A 78 8.94 -14.46 6.88
CA TRP A 78 7.79 -14.04 6.06
C TRP A 78 7.16 -15.21 5.29
N ASP A 79 7.96 -16.21 4.91
CA ASP A 79 7.48 -17.42 4.22
C ASP A 79 6.71 -18.32 5.17
N GLN A 80 7.26 -18.58 6.36
CA GLN A 80 6.59 -19.36 7.39
C GLN A 80 5.26 -18.73 7.81
N ARG A 81 5.18 -17.38 7.86
CA ARG A 81 3.93 -16.65 8.18
C ARG A 81 2.78 -17.08 7.28
N ARG A 82 3.03 -17.37 6.00
CA ARG A 82 1.99 -17.68 5.01
C ARG A 82 1.20 -18.92 5.40
N SER A 83 1.85 -19.92 6.00
CA SER A 83 1.23 -21.16 6.46
C SER A 83 0.37 -21.03 7.72
N TYR A 84 0.37 -19.87 8.38
CA TYR A 84 -0.36 -19.64 9.65
C TYR A 84 -1.41 -18.53 9.58
N ASN A 85 -1.55 -17.81 8.46
CA ASN A 85 -2.50 -16.71 8.33
C ASN A 85 -3.60 -17.04 7.32
N ALA A 86 -4.87 -16.96 7.76
CA ALA A 86 -6.05 -17.25 6.92
C ALA A 86 -6.12 -16.41 5.63
N ASN A 87 -5.55 -15.19 5.62
CA ASN A 87 -5.51 -14.36 4.41
C ASN A 87 -4.55 -14.92 3.34
N HIS A 88 -3.61 -15.81 3.69
CA HIS A 88 -2.65 -16.39 2.76
C HIS A 88 -2.90 -17.88 2.48
N ILE A 89 -3.36 -18.64 3.48
CA ILE A 89 -3.63 -20.08 3.34
C ILE A 89 -4.79 -20.34 2.36
N ILE A 90 -5.77 -19.43 2.29
CA ILE A 90 -7.08 -19.71 1.65
C ILE A 90 -7.41 -18.73 0.50
N ARG A 91 -6.75 -17.57 0.40
CA ARG A 91 -7.12 -16.54 -0.60
C ARG A 91 -6.22 -16.55 -1.83
N ASN A 92 -6.27 -17.63 -2.60
CA ASN A 92 -5.85 -17.56 -4.00
C ASN A 92 -6.90 -16.76 -4.81
N PRO A 93 -6.65 -16.40 -6.08
CA PRO A 93 -7.61 -15.65 -6.88
C PRO A 93 -8.99 -16.34 -7.03
N GLU A 94 -9.06 -17.66 -6.84
CA GLU A 94 -10.30 -18.45 -6.96
C GLU A 94 -11.34 -18.11 -5.88
N TRP A 95 -10.92 -17.56 -4.73
CA TRP A 95 -11.82 -17.15 -3.64
C TRP A 95 -12.42 -15.74 -3.84
N ARG A 96 -12.02 -15.02 -4.88
CA ARG A 96 -12.49 -13.64 -5.14
C ARG A 96 -13.91 -13.67 -5.70
N LYS A 97 -14.90 -13.41 -4.83
CA LYS A 97 -16.32 -13.28 -5.21
C LYS A 97 -16.59 -11.99 -5.99
N SER A 98 -15.92 -10.91 -5.61
CA SER A 98 -15.92 -9.60 -6.26
C SER A 98 -14.49 -9.18 -6.53
N ASP A 99 -14.25 -8.45 -7.63
CA ASP A 99 -12.92 -8.05 -8.08
C ASP A 99 -11.96 -9.24 -8.26
N LYS A 100 -12.18 -10.03 -9.32
CA LYS A 100 -11.37 -11.22 -9.62
C LYS A 100 -9.90 -10.89 -9.87
N ASN A 101 -9.58 -9.66 -10.23
CA ASN A 101 -8.23 -9.26 -10.64
C ASN A 101 -7.44 -8.53 -9.54
N GLY A 102 -8.08 -8.06 -8.46
CA GLY A 102 -7.41 -7.22 -7.46
C GLY A 102 -7.11 -5.85 -8.05
N ALA A 103 -8.11 -5.23 -8.69
CA ALA A 103 -7.93 -4.09 -9.56
C ALA A 103 -7.47 -2.82 -8.81
N LEU A 104 -6.63 -2.04 -9.47
CA LEU A 104 -6.32 -0.67 -9.08
C LEU A 104 -7.49 0.21 -9.48
N GLN A 105 -8.14 0.79 -8.48
CA GLN A 105 -9.30 1.64 -8.63
C GLN A 105 -8.87 3.08 -8.90
N ILE A 106 -9.44 3.68 -9.94
CA ILE A 106 -9.14 5.04 -10.38
C ILE A 106 -10.44 5.73 -10.86
N HIS A 107 -10.53 7.04 -10.69
CA HIS A 107 -11.65 7.78 -11.27
C HIS A 107 -11.51 7.85 -12.81
N PRO A 108 -12.59 7.71 -13.62
CA PRO A 108 -12.51 7.71 -15.09
C PRO A 108 -11.73 8.88 -15.68
N LYS A 109 -11.96 10.10 -15.18
CA LYS A 109 -11.20 11.31 -15.59
C LYS A 109 -9.68 11.17 -15.48
N ASP A 110 -9.18 10.49 -14.44
CA ASP A 110 -7.74 10.26 -14.33
C ASP A 110 -7.29 9.12 -15.23
N GLY A 111 -8.12 8.08 -15.37
CA GLY A 111 -7.89 7.01 -16.33
C GLY A 111 -7.66 7.58 -17.74
N GLU A 112 -8.61 8.37 -18.23
CA GLU A 112 -8.53 9.07 -19.51
C GLU A 112 -7.29 9.98 -19.60
N LYS A 113 -7.02 10.76 -18.55
CA LYS A 113 -5.84 11.64 -18.49
C LYS A 113 -4.52 10.89 -18.65
N TYR A 114 -4.42 9.68 -18.11
CA TYR A 114 -3.23 8.83 -18.20
C TYR A 114 -3.28 7.82 -19.35
N GLY A 115 -4.30 7.88 -20.22
CA GLY A 115 -4.47 6.95 -21.34
C GLY A 115 -4.78 5.51 -20.92
N LEU A 116 -5.29 5.33 -19.71
CA LEU A 116 -5.73 4.04 -19.16
C LEU A 116 -7.20 3.83 -19.47
N THR A 117 -7.62 2.61 -19.79
CA THR A 117 -9.04 2.26 -19.94
C THR A 117 -9.48 1.31 -18.83
N ASP A 118 -10.79 1.27 -18.55
CA ASP A 118 -11.36 0.30 -17.62
C ASP A 118 -11.05 -1.14 -18.07
N GLY A 119 -10.60 -1.98 -17.13
CA GLY A 119 -10.15 -3.35 -17.39
C GLY A 119 -8.74 -3.48 -18.01
N ALA A 120 -8.05 -2.38 -18.34
CA ALA A 120 -6.71 -2.44 -18.93
C ALA A 120 -5.67 -3.02 -17.97
N LYS A 121 -4.60 -3.61 -18.52
CA LYS A 121 -3.38 -3.93 -17.76
C LYS A 121 -2.50 -2.69 -17.69
N ALA A 122 -1.95 -2.42 -16.51
CA ALA A 122 -1.00 -1.34 -16.27
C ALA A 122 0.09 -1.78 -15.29
N VAL A 123 1.17 -1.02 -15.21
CA VAL A 123 2.24 -1.23 -14.22
C VAL A 123 2.15 -0.14 -13.17
N CYS A 124 1.99 -0.54 -11.92
CA CYS A 124 2.16 0.35 -10.77
C CYS A 124 3.62 0.28 -10.33
N GLU A 125 4.36 1.37 -10.53
CA GLU A 125 5.78 1.47 -10.19
C GLU A 125 6.01 2.44 -9.04
N THR A 126 6.87 2.02 -8.12
CA THR A 126 7.43 2.85 -7.05
C THR A 126 8.95 2.77 -7.10
N PRO A 127 9.69 3.66 -6.41
CA PRO A 127 11.15 3.54 -6.30
C PRO A 127 11.66 2.21 -5.70
N PHE A 128 10.79 1.40 -5.10
CA PHE A 128 11.14 0.17 -4.38
C PHE A 128 10.68 -1.11 -5.09
N GLY A 129 9.93 -1.00 -6.19
CA GLY A 129 9.40 -2.16 -6.89
C GLY A 129 8.25 -1.82 -7.83
N LYS A 130 7.83 -2.83 -8.58
CA LYS A 130 6.76 -2.75 -9.57
C LYS A 130 5.75 -3.87 -9.34
N ALA A 131 4.51 -3.62 -9.73
CA ALA A 131 3.45 -4.63 -9.74
C ALA A 131 2.57 -4.45 -10.99
N ASP A 132 2.25 -5.57 -11.64
CA ASP A 132 1.23 -5.59 -12.69
C ASP A 132 -0.16 -5.48 -12.05
N VAL A 133 -0.96 -4.55 -12.55
CA VAL A 133 -2.31 -4.28 -12.04
C VAL A 133 -3.32 -4.29 -13.17
N THR A 134 -4.58 -4.55 -12.83
CA THR A 134 -5.72 -4.33 -13.73
C THR A 134 -6.40 -3.04 -13.29
N ILE A 135 -6.78 -2.17 -14.22
CA ILE A 135 -7.47 -0.92 -13.90
C ILE A 135 -8.97 -1.19 -13.72
N GLU A 136 -9.57 -0.59 -12.69
CA GLU A 136 -11.01 -0.52 -12.49
C GLU A 136 -11.43 0.94 -12.36
N TYR A 137 -12.38 1.37 -13.18
CA TYR A 137 -12.98 2.69 -13.06
C TYR A 137 -14.01 2.72 -11.93
N VAL A 138 -13.88 3.71 -11.05
CA VAL A 138 -14.80 3.92 -9.94
C VAL A 138 -15.18 5.38 -9.89
N ASP A 139 -16.43 5.71 -10.26
CA ASP A 139 -16.94 7.09 -10.28
C ASP A 139 -16.94 7.76 -8.90
N SER A 140 -17.02 6.95 -7.84
CA SER A 140 -16.94 7.43 -6.46
C SER A 140 -15.50 7.66 -5.98
N ALA A 141 -14.48 7.30 -6.77
CA ALA A 141 -13.10 7.60 -6.45
C ALA A 141 -12.83 9.10 -6.58
N PHE A 142 -11.89 9.63 -5.79
CA PHE A 142 -11.51 11.03 -5.93
C PHE A 142 -10.63 11.23 -7.18
N VAL A 143 -10.91 12.28 -7.94
CA VAL A 143 -10.02 12.71 -9.03
C VAL A 143 -8.65 13.09 -8.46
N GLY A 144 -7.58 12.61 -9.10
CA GLY A 144 -6.20 12.70 -8.67
C GLY A 144 -5.74 11.56 -7.74
N PHE A 145 -6.56 10.54 -7.50
CA PHE A 145 -6.26 9.46 -6.56
C PHE A 145 -6.41 8.07 -7.20
N VAL A 146 -5.59 7.13 -6.73
CA VAL A 146 -5.70 5.70 -7.07
C VAL A 146 -5.68 4.86 -5.79
N SER A 147 -6.47 3.79 -5.77
CA SER A 147 -6.53 2.84 -4.65
C SER A 147 -6.20 1.44 -5.15
N LEU A 148 -5.13 0.83 -4.63
CA LEU A 148 -4.86 -0.59 -4.84
C LEU A 148 -5.16 -1.34 -3.53
N PRO A 149 -6.20 -2.18 -3.50
CA PRO A 149 -6.57 -2.92 -2.29
C PRO A 149 -5.39 -3.73 -1.69
N HIS A 150 -5.40 -3.98 -0.38
CA HIS A 150 -4.31 -4.71 0.29
C HIS A 150 -4.39 -6.23 0.06
N GLY A 151 -3.24 -6.86 -0.24
CA GLY A 151 -3.10 -8.33 -0.34
C GLY A 151 -3.02 -8.89 -1.75
N TYR A 152 -2.99 -8.04 -2.79
CA TYR A 152 -3.07 -8.47 -4.19
C TYR A 152 -1.74 -8.40 -4.97
N GLY A 153 -0.63 -8.02 -4.32
CA GLY A 153 0.72 -7.99 -4.92
C GLY A 153 1.50 -9.32 -4.82
N MET A 154 0.80 -10.46 -4.76
CA MET A 154 1.43 -11.80 -4.75
C MET A 154 1.46 -12.35 -6.17
N THR A 155 2.61 -12.89 -6.57
CA THR A 155 2.74 -13.67 -7.81
C THR A 155 2.18 -15.08 -7.58
N TYR A 156 1.35 -15.56 -8.51
CA TYR A 156 0.80 -16.91 -8.50
C TYR A 156 1.27 -17.62 -9.77
N SER A 157 1.96 -18.75 -9.65
CA SER A 157 2.32 -19.61 -10.79
C SER A 157 1.17 -20.56 -11.14
N GLU A 158 1.05 -20.95 -12.41
CA GLU A 158 0.10 -21.99 -12.84
C GLU A 158 0.44 -23.32 -12.12
N GLY A 159 -0.46 -23.79 -11.25
CA GLY A 159 -0.28 -25.00 -10.43
C GLY A 159 -0.27 -24.80 -8.91
N GLY A 160 -0.43 -23.56 -8.42
CA GLY A 160 -0.50 -23.25 -6.99
C GLY A 160 0.47 -22.14 -6.60
N ILE A 161 0.55 -21.85 -5.29
CA ILE A 161 1.40 -20.78 -4.75
C ILE A 161 2.87 -21.13 -5.01
N GLY A 162 3.40 -20.68 -6.15
CA GLY A 162 4.82 -20.70 -6.45
C GLY A 162 5.56 -19.92 -5.38
N LEU A 163 6.41 -20.62 -4.64
CA LEU A 163 7.36 -20.04 -3.70
C LEU A 163 8.50 -19.40 -4.50
N GLU A 164 8.25 -18.31 -5.20
CA GLU A 164 9.34 -17.42 -5.56
C GLU A 164 9.52 -16.42 -4.43
N GLU A 165 10.74 -16.39 -3.87
CA GLU A 165 11.15 -15.39 -2.90
C GLU A 165 10.79 -14.03 -3.47
N SER A 166 9.76 -13.37 -2.91
CA SER A 166 9.59 -11.95 -3.14
C SER A 166 10.78 -11.29 -2.45
N GLY A 167 11.86 -11.13 -3.22
CA GLY A 167 13.12 -10.55 -2.78
C GLY A 167 12.83 -9.15 -2.27
N ARG A 168 12.54 -9.04 -0.98
CA ARG A 168 12.86 -7.82 -0.26
C ARG A 168 14.37 -7.79 -0.22
N ASN A 169 14.94 -7.11 -1.21
CA ASN A 169 16.28 -6.59 -1.09
C ASN A 169 16.38 -5.94 0.29
N LYS A 170 17.27 -6.49 1.12
CA LYS A 170 17.68 -5.87 2.36
C LYS A 170 18.20 -4.46 2.09
#